data_AF-A0A5J4NXE5-F1
#
_entry.id   AF-A0A5J4NXE5-F1
#
_cell.length_a   1.000
_cell.length_b   1.000
_cell.length_c   1.000
_cell.angle_alpha   90.00
_cell.angle_beta   90.00
_cell.angle_gamma   90.00
#
_symmetry.space_group_name_H-M   'P 1'
#
loop_
_entity.id
_entity.type
_entity.pdbx_description
1 polymer ?
#
loop_
_entity_poly.entity_id
_entity_poly.type
_entity_poly.pdbx_seq_one_letter_code
_entity_poly.pdbx_strand_id
1 'polypeptide(L)'
;MTDLSNRNFIQHTRHKELADRLQTWLNLTEQKVEKVNYKVVDSAEFGHSNPAKTHESRTDETVWNCYLDEYKNLVQAVELKTPEFEQLRAETSELAHTQMGKKSLELFERFSGLRTHLKQKIEWLLQVQQKIELFHQVVQEGERWLTTTHFKLVSPSAVADESPNRLSSNPSVNMSNCETLLRCIELDGGNYVQQVHELAHLLIHCALNDRPQTTIVCDSVRCDLRQVPFDQSAVNTVKQCMLLAQTNDGRNSNRPLAKIALNVVQRAHELETNYGNLCANAQAMKVSCDLVEFRFP
;
A
#
# COMPACT_ATOMS: atom_id res chain seq x y z
N MET A 1 -35.10 -13.86 -54.00
CA MET A 1 -35.48 -12.73 -53.12
C MET A 1 -35.79 -13.14 -51.68
N THR A 2 -36.28 -14.36 -51.43
CA THR A 2 -36.53 -14.90 -50.07
C THR A 2 -35.27 -15.18 -49.24
N ASP A 3 -34.15 -15.50 -49.89
CA ASP A 3 -32.91 -15.93 -49.21
C ASP A 3 -32.16 -14.78 -48.50
N LEU A 4 -32.16 -13.57 -49.07
CA LEU A 4 -31.54 -12.38 -48.45
C LEU A 4 -32.31 -11.92 -47.20
N SER A 5 -33.64 -11.99 -47.25
CA SER A 5 -34.51 -11.59 -46.14
C SER A 5 -34.37 -12.53 -44.94
N ASN A 6 -34.20 -13.84 -45.19
CA ASN A 6 -33.93 -14.82 -44.14
C ASN A 6 -32.55 -14.62 -43.50
N ARG A 7 -31.51 -14.32 -44.30
CA ARG A 7 -30.16 -14.06 -43.81
C ARG A 7 -30.10 -12.84 -42.88
N ASN A 8 -30.74 -11.75 -43.28
CA ASN A 8 -30.81 -10.53 -42.48
C ASN A 8 -31.60 -10.73 -41.18
N PHE A 9 -32.69 -11.51 -41.21
CA PHE A 9 -33.46 -11.83 -40.00
C PHE A 9 -32.65 -12.67 -38.99
N ILE A 10 -31.90 -13.68 -39.47
CA ILE A 10 -31.05 -14.52 -38.61
C ILE A 10 -29.90 -13.70 -38.01
N GLN A 11 -29.25 -12.85 -38.80
CA GLN A 11 -28.17 -11.97 -38.33
C GLN A 11 -28.67 -10.98 -37.27
N HIS A 12 -29.84 -10.38 -37.48
CA HIS A 12 -30.46 -9.44 -36.54
C HIS A 12 -30.89 -10.13 -35.24
N THR A 13 -31.32 -11.39 -35.30
CA THR A 13 -31.66 -12.17 -34.09
C THR A 13 -30.41 -12.51 -33.28
N ARG A 14 -29.36 -12.98 -33.95
CA ARG A 14 -28.06 -13.28 -33.30
C ARG A 14 -27.42 -12.05 -32.66
N HIS A 15 -27.44 -10.91 -33.35
CA HIS A 15 -26.91 -9.66 -32.82
C HIS A 15 -27.62 -9.24 -31.53
N LYS A 16 -28.95 -9.37 -31.50
CA LYS A 16 -29.76 -9.07 -30.32
C LYS A 16 -29.42 -9.98 -29.16
N GLU A 17 -29.36 -11.30 -29.38
CA GLU A 17 -29.00 -12.27 -28.35
C GLU A 17 -27.60 -12.02 -27.76
N LEU A 18 -26.64 -11.68 -28.62
CA LEU A 18 -25.30 -11.31 -28.19
C LEU A 18 -25.32 -10.05 -27.32
N ALA A 19 -26.01 -8.99 -27.78
CA ALA A 19 -26.14 -7.74 -27.05
C ALA A 19 -26.80 -7.92 -25.67
N ASP A 20 -27.91 -8.66 -25.59
CA ASP A 20 -28.64 -8.91 -24.34
C ASP A 20 -27.78 -9.70 -23.32
N ARG A 21 -27.01 -10.68 -23.81
CA ARG A 21 -26.08 -11.47 -22.99
C ARG A 21 -24.92 -10.61 -22.46
N LEU A 22 -24.33 -9.78 -23.31
CA LEU A 22 -23.24 -8.87 -22.92
C LEU A 22 -23.73 -7.77 -21.98
N GLN A 23 -24.94 -7.24 -22.18
CA GLN A 23 -25.57 -6.29 -21.27
C GLN A 23 -25.77 -6.86 -19.87
N THR A 24 -26.28 -8.10 -19.79
CA THR A 24 -26.48 -8.81 -18.52
C THR A 24 -25.15 -9.02 -17.80
N TRP A 25 -24.14 -9.49 -18.54
CA TRP A 25 -22.81 -9.68 -17.98
C TRP A 25 -22.17 -8.37 -17.48
N LEU A 26 -22.31 -7.28 -18.25
CA LEU A 26 -21.76 -5.98 -17.88
C LEU A 26 -22.40 -5.45 -16.59
N ASN A 27 -23.73 -5.51 -16.50
CA ASN A 27 -24.47 -5.08 -15.30
C ASN A 27 -24.01 -5.85 -14.05
N LEU A 28 -23.85 -7.17 -14.17
CA LEU A 28 -23.36 -8.00 -13.06
C LEU A 28 -21.91 -7.67 -12.67
N THR A 29 -21.07 -7.34 -13.64
CA THR A 29 -19.67 -6.98 -13.39
C THR A 29 -19.58 -5.61 -12.74
N GLU A 30 -20.32 -4.60 -13.21
CA GLU A 30 -20.39 -3.28 -12.58
C GLU A 30 -20.87 -3.38 -11.12
N GLN A 31 -21.91 -4.17 -10.85
CA GLN A 31 -22.35 -4.45 -9.48
C GLN A 31 -21.27 -5.16 -8.64
N LYS A 32 -20.48 -6.05 -9.23
CA LYS A 32 -19.34 -6.67 -8.53
C LYS A 32 -18.28 -5.62 -8.19
N VAL A 33 -17.94 -4.72 -9.12
CA VAL A 33 -16.98 -3.63 -8.86
C VAL A 33 -17.44 -2.76 -7.69
N GLU A 34 -18.71 -2.36 -7.67
CA GLU A 34 -19.31 -1.65 -6.54
C GLU A 34 -19.17 -2.46 -5.25
N LYS A 35 -19.56 -3.74 -5.26
CA LYS A 35 -19.43 -4.60 -4.09
C LYS A 35 -18.00 -4.73 -3.59
N VAL A 36 -17.00 -4.82 -4.47
CA VAL A 36 -15.59 -4.87 -4.06
C VAL A 36 -15.17 -3.54 -3.41
N ASN A 37 -15.59 -2.41 -3.95
CA ASN A 37 -15.32 -1.08 -3.38
C ASN A 37 -15.97 -0.85 -2.01
N TYR A 38 -17.14 -1.44 -1.80
CA TYR A 38 -17.92 -1.25 -0.58
C TYR A 38 -17.92 -2.47 0.34
N LYS A 39 -17.18 -3.53 -0.01
CA LYS A 39 -17.18 -4.78 0.76
C LYS A 39 -16.61 -4.48 2.13
N VAL A 40 -17.53 -4.39 3.08
CA VAL A 40 -17.30 -4.90 4.43
C VAL A 40 -16.86 -6.34 4.19
N VAL A 41 -15.58 -6.63 4.37
CA VAL A 41 -15.17 -8.02 4.56
C VAL A 41 -15.80 -8.45 5.87
N ASP A 42 -17.07 -8.82 5.83
CA ASP A 42 -17.71 -9.53 6.90
C ASP A 42 -16.95 -10.84 7.01
N SER A 43 -16.29 -11.02 8.14
CA SER A 43 -15.54 -12.22 8.51
C SER A 43 -16.36 -13.51 8.46
N ALA A 44 -17.64 -13.47 8.08
CA ALA A 44 -18.57 -14.59 8.07
C ALA A 44 -18.81 -15.24 6.69
N GLU A 45 -18.68 -14.53 5.57
CA GLU A 45 -19.19 -15.06 4.28
C GLU A 45 -18.17 -15.80 3.39
N PHE A 46 -16.90 -15.89 3.78
CA PHE A 46 -15.90 -16.68 3.03
C PHE A 46 -15.64 -18.08 3.63
N GLY A 47 -16.55 -18.58 4.46
CA GLY A 47 -16.52 -19.91 5.06
C GLY A 47 -17.14 -21.01 4.20
N HIS A 48 -16.59 -21.27 3.02
CA HIS A 48 -16.85 -22.54 2.31
C HIS A 48 -15.54 -23.26 2.03
N SER A 49 -14.85 -23.66 3.10
CA SER A 49 -13.94 -24.83 3.16
C SER A 49 -13.51 -25.09 4.61
N ASN A 50 -14.07 -26.14 5.21
CA ASN A 50 -13.69 -26.79 6.48
C ASN A 50 -13.71 -26.00 7.81
N PRO A 51 -14.59 -26.38 8.78
CA PRO A 51 -14.71 -25.73 10.10
C PRO A 51 -13.65 -26.18 11.12
N ALA A 52 -12.47 -26.65 10.70
CA ALA A 52 -11.49 -27.29 11.58
C ALA A 52 -10.11 -26.61 11.64
N LYS A 53 -9.96 -25.38 11.14
CA LYS A 53 -8.73 -24.61 11.31
C LYS A 53 -9.06 -23.23 11.87
N THR A 54 -8.79 -23.10 13.17
CA THR A 54 -8.23 -21.93 13.84
C THR A 54 -8.67 -20.55 13.32
N HIS A 55 -9.32 -19.79 14.21
CA HIS A 55 -9.36 -18.33 14.22
C HIS A 55 -7.93 -17.75 14.14
N GLU A 56 -7.32 -17.76 12.96
CA GLU A 56 -6.20 -16.87 12.66
C GLU A 56 -6.82 -15.48 12.52
N SER A 57 -6.46 -14.61 13.45
CA SER A 57 -6.64 -13.17 13.34
C SER A 57 -6.10 -12.72 11.97
N ARG A 58 -6.98 -12.55 10.98
CA ARG A 58 -6.60 -12.04 9.65
C ARG A 58 -5.89 -10.70 9.85
N THR A 59 -4.65 -10.61 9.40
CA THR A 59 -3.89 -9.36 9.40
C THR A 59 -4.46 -8.38 8.38
N ASP A 60 -4.24 -7.08 8.56
CA ASP A 60 -4.70 -6.05 7.62
C ASP A 60 -4.15 -6.25 6.20
N GLU A 61 -2.93 -6.78 6.09
CA GLU A 61 -2.32 -7.19 4.82
C GLU A 61 -3.07 -8.33 4.14
N THR A 62 -3.60 -9.28 4.90
CA THR A 62 -4.40 -10.39 4.32
C THR A 62 -5.66 -9.84 3.68
N VAL A 63 -6.31 -8.88 4.33
CA VAL A 63 -7.52 -8.21 3.80
C VAL A 63 -7.19 -7.40 2.55
N TRP A 64 -6.07 -6.68 2.54
CA TRP A 64 -5.60 -5.94 1.37
C TRP A 64 -5.25 -6.85 0.19
N ASN A 65 -4.56 -7.97 0.43
CA ASN A 65 -4.22 -8.93 -0.61
C ASN A 65 -5.49 -9.54 -1.24
N CYS A 66 -6.49 -9.88 -0.43
CA CYS A 66 -7.79 -10.32 -0.95
C CYS A 66 -8.45 -9.24 -1.83
N TYR A 67 -8.43 -7.97 -1.40
CA TYR A 67 -8.98 -6.86 -2.18
C TYR A 67 -8.24 -6.67 -3.51
N LEU A 68 -6.91 -6.75 -3.50
CA LEU A 68 -6.07 -6.70 -4.70
C LEU A 68 -6.39 -7.85 -5.66
N ASP A 69 -6.55 -9.07 -5.16
CA ASP A 69 -6.86 -10.25 -5.95
C ASP A 69 -8.28 -10.20 -6.55
N GLU A 70 -9.26 -9.66 -5.83
CA GLU A 70 -10.60 -9.39 -6.38
C GLU A 70 -10.52 -8.45 -7.60
N TYR A 71 -9.68 -7.40 -7.53
CA TYR A 71 -9.45 -6.49 -8.65
C TYR A 71 -8.70 -7.15 -9.83
N LYS A 72 -7.68 -7.97 -9.56
CA LYS A 72 -6.99 -8.75 -10.62
C LYS A 72 -7.98 -9.65 -11.36
N ASN A 73 -8.85 -10.33 -10.62
CA ASN A 73 -9.88 -11.21 -11.19
C ASN A 73 -10.89 -10.43 -12.04
N LEU A 74 -11.31 -9.24 -11.61
CA LEU A 74 -12.20 -8.36 -12.39
C LEU A 74 -11.55 -7.91 -13.70
N VAL A 75 -10.28 -7.50 -13.65
CA VAL A 75 -9.51 -7.11 -14.86
C VAL A 75 -9.39 -8.29 -15.81
N GLN A 76 -9.03 -9.48 -15.31
CA GLN A 76 -8.94 -10.68 -16.14
C GLN A 76 -10.29 -11.02 -16.77
N ALA A 77 -11.39 -10.95 -16.02
CA ALA A 77 -12.72 -11.22 -16.54
C ALA A 77 -13.12 -10.26 -17.67
N VAL A 78 -12.77 -8.97 -17.55
CA VAL A 78 -12.99 -7.96 -18.60
C VAL A 78 -12.13 -8.22 -19.84
N GLU A 79 -10.86 -8.57 -19.67
CA GLU A 79 -9.99 -8.89 -20.81
C GLU A 79 -10.48 -10.15 -21.54
N LEU A 80 -10.91 -11.19 -20.82
CA LEU A 80 -11.49 -12.39 -21.42
C LEU A 80 -12.79 -12.11 -22.19
N LYS A 81 -13.55 -11.08 -21.80
CA LYS A 81 -14.78 -10.67 -22.50
C LYS A 81 -14.58 -9.68 -23.64
N THR A 82 -13.41 -9.07 -23.74
CA THR A 82 -13.10 -8.08 -24.77
C THR A 82 -13.39 -8.58 -26.20
N PRO A 83 -13.04 -9.81 -26.61
CA PRO A 83 -13.30 -10.28 -27.97
C PRO A 83 -14.78 -10.30 -28.36
N GLU A 84 -15.67 -10.64 -27.42
CA GLU A 84 -17.12 -10.66 -27.67
C GLU A 84 -17.69 -9.24 -27.85
N PHE A 85 -17.14 -8.26 -27.13
CA PHE A 85 -17.51 -6.84 -27.31
C PHE A 85 -16.98 -6.26 -28.62
N GLU A 86 -15.78 -6.64 -29.05
CA GLU A 86 -15.24 -6.23 -30.37
C GLU A 86 -16.02 -6.88 -31.51
N GLN A 87 -16.47 -8.14 -31.35
CA GLN A 87 -17.40 -8.77 -32.29
C GLN A 87 -18.71 -7.99 -32.39
N LEU A 88 -19.33 -7.65 -31.25
CA LEU A 88 -20.57 -6.87 -31.23
C LEU A 88 -20.37 -5.53 -31.95
N ARG A 89 -19.26 -4.83 -31.68
CA ARG A 89 -18.93 -3.55 -32.32
C ARG A 89 -18.80 -3.67 -33.83
N ALA A 90 -18.12 -4.72 -34.32
CA ALA A 90 -17.97 -4.97 -35.75
C ALA A 90 -19.33 -5.18 -36.42
N GLU A 91 -20.21 -6.00 -35.83
CA GLU A 91 -21.56 -6.25 -36.32
C GLU A 91 -22.48 -5.02 -36.22
N THR A 92 -22.27 -4.15 -35.23
CA THR A 92 -23.04 -2.91 -35.05
C THR A 92 -22.75 -1.88 -36.13
N SER A 93 -21.57 -1.89 -36.76
CA SER A 93 -21.21 -0.93 -37.82
C SER A 93 -22.18 -0.96 -39.01
N GLU A 94 -22.76 -2.13 -39.30
CA GLU A 94 -23.75 -2.34 -40.36
C GLU A 94 -25.17 -1.85 -39.96
N LEU A 95 -25.41 -1.64 -38.66
CA LEU A 95 -26.72 -1.33 -38.06
C LEU A 95 -26.74 0.04 -37.36
N ALA A 96 -25.72 0.87 -37.53
CA ALA A 96 -25.49 2.09 -36.75
C ALA A 96 -26.65 3.10 -36.74
N HIS A 97 -27.45 3.16 -37.82
CA HIS A 97 -28.59 4.07 -37.93
C HIS A 97 -29.88 3.54 -37.26
N THR A 98 -29.88 2.30 -36.79
CA THR A 98 -31.03 1.67 -36.14
C THR A 98 -31.03 1.92 -34.63
N GLN A 99 -32.19 1.79 -33.99
CA GLN A 99 -32.28 1.85 -32.52
C GLN A 99 -31.45 0.74 -31.85
N MET A 100 -31.31 -0.41 -32.50
CA MET A 100 -30.47 -1.51 -32.03
C MET A 100 -29.00 -1.13 -32.07
N GLY A 101 -28.53 -0.55 -33.18
CA GLY A 101 -27.15 -0.08 -33.30
C GLY A 101 -26.78 0.96 -32.24
N LYS A 102 -27.69 1.90 -31.94
CA LYS A 102 -27.49 2.88 -30.85
C LYS A 102 -27.31 2.21 -29.48
N LYS A 103 -28.17 1.24 -29.13
CA LYS A 103 -28.05 0.50 -27.86
C LYS A 103 -26.75 -0.29 -27.76
N SER A 104 -26.32 -0.92 -28.86
CA SER A 104 -25.05 -1.65 -28.90
C SER A 104 -23.83 -0.72 -28.76
N LEU A 105 -23.89 0.50 -29.32
CA LEU A 105 -22.85 1.52 -29.12
C LEU A 105 -22.76 1.99 -27.66
N GLU A 106 -23.90 2.30 -27.02
CA GLU A 106 -23.95 2.67 -25.59
C GLU A 106 -23.37 1.56 -24.70
N LEU A 107 -23.69 0.29 -25.02
CA LEU A 107 -23.16 -0.87 -24.31
C LEU A 107 -21.64 -0.99 -24.47
N PHE A 108 -21.11 -0.73 -25.67
CA PHE A 108 -19.67 -0.71 -25.93
C PHE A 108 -18.95 0.44 -25.18
N GLU A 109 -19.54 1.64 -25.17
CA GLU A 109 -19.00 2.79 -24.44
C GLU A 109 -18.90 2.50 -22.94
N ARG A 110 -19.95 1.93 -22.34
CA ARG A 110 -19.94 1.50 -20.92
C ARG A 110 -18.86 0.46 -20.65
N PHE A 111 -18.74 -0.55 -21.51
CA PHE A 111 -17.69 -1.57 -21.38
C PHE A 111 -16.28 -0.96 -21.46
N SER A 112 -16.03 -0.07 -22.42
CA SER A 112 -14.75 0.60 -22.59
C SER A 112 -14.40 1.48 -21.37
N GLY A 113 -15.40 2.20 -20.84
CA GLY A 113 -15.30 2.96 -19.59
C GLY A 113 -14.92 2.07 -18.40
N LEU A 114 -15.64 0.96 -18.20
CA LEU A 114 -15.35 0.00 -17.14
C LEU A 114 -13.94 -0.61 -17.26
N ARG A 115 -13.55 -1.01 -18.48
CA ARG A 115 -12.22 -1.58 -18.75
C ARG A 115 -11.11 -0.59 -18.41
N THR A 116 -11.27 0.67 -18.83
CA THR A 116 -10.30 1.73 -18.57
C THR A 116 -10.19 2.01 -17.08
N HIS A 117 -11.33 2.15 -16.40
CA HIS A 117 -11.40 2.35 -14.96
C HIS A 117 -10.70 1.23 -14.18
N LEU A 118 -10.99 -0.03 -14.50
CA LEU A 118 -10.39 -1.19 -13.83
C LEU A 118 -8.88 -1.28 -14.06
N LYS A 119 -8.40 -0.99 -15.28
CA LYS A 119 -6.96 -0.95 -15.58
C LYS A 119 -6.23 0.10 -14.76
N GLN A 120 -6.76 1.33 -14.73
CA GLN A 120 -6.18 2.42 -13.94
C GLN A 120 -6.20 2.09 -12.45
N LYS A 121 -7.29 1.50 -11.94
CA LYS A 121 -7.41 1.13 -10.54
C LYS A 121 -6.43 0.02 -10.16
N ILE A 122 -6.32 -1.07 -10.93
CA ILE A 122 -5.37 -2.15 -10.60
C ILE A 122 -3.92 -1.67 -10.67
N GLU A 123 -3.57 -0.84 -11.65
CA GLU A 123 -2.22 -0.29 -11.77
C GLU A 123 -1.87 0.54 -10.52
N TRP A 124 -2.78 1.41 -10.10
CA TRP A 124 -2.63 2.17 -8.85
C TRP A 124 -2.51 1.25 -7.63
N LEU A 125 -3.36 0.22 -7.49
CA LEU A 125 -3.29 -0.72 -6.37
C LEU A 125 -1.95 -1.45 -6.31
N LEU A 126 -1.39 -1.86 -7.45
CA LEU A 126 -0.08 -2.49 -7.51
C LEU A 126 1.04 -1.52 -7.13
N GLN A 127 0.96 -0.25 -7.53
CA GLN A 127 1.90 0.78 -7.09
C GLN A 127 1.82 1.06 -5.58
N VAL A 128 0.64 0.92 -4.96
CA VAL A 128 0.46 1.02 -3.51
C VAL A 128 1.05 -0.20 -2.82
N GLN A 129 0.80 -1.42 -3.34
CA GLN A 129 1.38 -2.65 -2.82
C GLN A 129 2.92 -2.59 -2.77
N GLN A 130 3.55 -2.11 -3.84
CA GLN A 130 5.02 -1.94 -3.87
C GLN A 130 5.54 -0.99 -2.78
N LYS A 131 4.77 0.06 -2.45
CA LYS A 131 5.14 1.00 -1.38
C LYS A 131 5.00 0.38 0.01
N ILE A 132 3.99 -0.47 0.21
CA ILE A 132 3.80 -1.23 1.44
C ILE A 132 4.97 -2.19 1.65
N GLU A 133 5.34 -2.94 0.60
CA GLU A 133 6.48 -3.86 0.63
C GLU A 133 7.79 -3.13 0.93
N LEU A 134 8.03 -2.00 0.24
CA LEU A 134 9.21 -1.17 0.47
C LEU A 134 9.24 -0.60 1.90
N PHE A 135 8.11 -0.13 2.42
CA PHE A 135 8.00 0.33 3.80
C PHE A 135 8.43 -0.75 4.79
N HIS A 136 7.91 -1.98 4.65
CA HIS A 136 8.30 -3.09 5.53
C HIS A 136 9.80 -3.41 5.45
N GLN A 137 10.38 -3.39 4.26
CA GLN A 137 11.82 -3.63 4.08
C GLN A 137 12.65 -2.57 4.80
N VAL A 138 12.36 -1.28 4.58
CA VAL A 138 13.12 -0.19 5.19
C VAL A 138 12.95 -0.17 6.71
N VAL A 139 11.75 -0.42 7.24
CA VAL A 139 11.52 -0.55 8.70
C VAL A 139 12.35 -1.70 9.27
N GLN A 140 12.32 -2.88 8.65
CA GLN A 140 13.06 -4.04 9.14
C GLN A 140 14.58 -3.81 9.12
N GLU A 141 15.10 -3.16 8.08
CA GLU A 141 16.50 -2.76 8.00
C GLU A 141 16.85 -1.75 9.09
N GLY A 142 16.01 -0.74 9.31
CA GLY A 142 16.16 0.25 10.37
C GLY A 142 16.15 -0.37 11.77
N GLU A 143 15.25 -1.30 12.05
CA GLU A 143 15.19 -2.03 13.34
C GLU A 143 16.43 -2.89 13.57
N ARG A 144 16.92 -3.58 12.53
CA ARG A 144 18.16 -4.36 12.59
C ARG A 144 19.36 -3.46 12.85
N TRP A 145 19.42 -2.31 12.18
CA TRP A 145 20.47 -1.32 12.37
C TRP A 145 20.42 -0.73 13.78
N LEU A 146 19.25 -0.34 14.29
CA LEU A 146 19.06 0.16 15.65
C LEU A 146 19.53 -0.86 16.69
N THR A 147 19.13 -2.12 16.55
CA THR A 147 19.53 -3.20 17.48
C THR A 147 21.05 -3.39 17.49
N THR A 148 21.65 -3.43 16.31
CA THR A 148 23.11 -3.60 16.16
C THR A 148 23.88 -2.42 16.74
N THR A 149 23.41 -1.21 16.48
CA THR A 149 24.05 0.03 16.93
C THR A 149 23.89 0.23 18.43
N HIS A 150 22.71 -0.08 18.99
CA HIS A 150 22.49 -0.10 20.42
C HIS A 150 23.43 -1.09 21.13
N PHE A 151 23.62 -2.29 20.57
CA PHE A 151 24.58 -3.26 21.11
C PHE A 151 26.01 -2.71 21.13
N LYS A 152 26.47 -2.10 20.03
CA LYS A 152 27.79 -1.44 19.95
C LYS A 152 27.93 -0.31 20.97
N LEU A 153 26.85 0.43 21.22
CA LEU A 153 26.81 1.52 22.19
C LEU A 153 26.96 1.00 23.64
N VAL A 154 26.21 -0.03 24.00
CA VAL A 154 26.17 -0.56 25.38
C VAL A 154 27.29 -1.56 25.67
N SER A 155 27.92 -2.16 24.65
CA SER A 155 29.05 -3.11 24.81
C SER A 155 30.30 -2.70 24.01
N PRO A 156 31.04 -1.66 24.47
CA PRO A 156 32.24 -1.17 23.76
C PRO A 156 33.36 -2.22 23.66
N SER A 157 33.42 -3.18 24.57
CA SER A 157 34.48 -4.21 24.63
C SER A 157 34.34 -5.34 23.60
N ALA A 158 33.24 -5.42 22.85
CA ALA A 158 32.99 -6.51 21.91
C ALA A 158 33.56 -6.27 20.49
N VAL A 159 34.13 -5.10 20.21
CA VAL A 159 34.65 -4.72 18.88
C VAL A 159 36.18 -4.86 18.78
N ALA A 160 36.84 -5.38 19.82
CA ALA A 160 38.29 -5.54 19.87
C ALA A 160 38.68 -7.01 20.04
N ASP A 161 38.25 -7.90 19.14
CA ASP A 161 38.85 -9.25 19.11
C ASP A 161 38.80 -9.91 17.73
N GLU A 162 39.68 -9.46 16.83
CA GLU A 162 40.18 -10.27 15.71
C GLU A 162 41.73 -10.30 15.72
N SER A 163 42.36 -10.31 16.89
CA SER A 163 43.83 -10.45 16.99
C SER A 163 44.26 -11.23 18.23
N PRO A 164 44.67 -12.50 18.09
CA PRO A 164 45.11 -13.31 19.21
C PRO A 164 46.55 -12.93 19.54
N ASN A 165 46.74 -11.86 20.31
CA ASN A 165 47.88 -11.65 21.23
C ASN A 165 47.91 -10.18 21.65
N ARG A 166 47.36 -9.87 22.83
CA ARG A 166 47.90 -8.89 23.77
C ARG A 166 47.13 -8.96 25.10
N LEU A 167 47.70 -9.70 26.04
CA LEU A 167 47.53 -9.44 27.46
C LEU A 167 48.19 -8.09 27.77
N SER A 168 47.38 -7.02 27.90
CA SER A 168 47.63 -5.85 28.79
C SER A 168 46.74 -4.66 28.41
N SER A 169 46.32 -3.95 29.46
CA SER A 169 46.02 -2.51 29.54
C SER A 169 44.62 -1.99 29.17
N ASN A 170 43.97 -1.46 30.22
CA ASN A 170 42.95 -0.41 30.32
C ASN A 170 41.74 -0.39 29.36
N PRO A 171 40.51 -0.17 29.88
CA PRO A 171 39.37 0.19 29.06
C PRO A 171 39.49 1.67 28.65
N SER A 172 40.54 2.04 27.93
CA SER A 172 40.50 3.28 27.16
C SER A 172 39.60 2.98 25.96
N VAL A 173 38.32 3.31 26.10
CA VAL A 173 37.40 3.36 24.97
C VAL A 173 38.09 4.16 23.87
N ASN A 174 38.37 3.53 22.73
CA ASN A 174 39.11 4.15 21.65
C ASN A 174 38.25 5.32 21.13
N MET A 175 38.62 6.57 21.45
CA MET A 175 37.78 7.77 21.24
C MET A 175 37.37 7.95 19.77
N SER A 176 38.25 7.56 18.84
CA SER A 176 37.95 7.53 17.40
C SER A 176 36.79 6.61 17.03
N ASN A 177 36.60 5.50 17.76
CA ASN A 177 35.51 4.57 17.54
C ASN A 177 34.19 5.12 18.08
N CYS A 178 34.24 5.89 19.19
CA CYS A 178 33.07 6.60 19.72
C CYS A 178 32.59 7.71 18.78
N GLU A 179 33.48 8.57 18.30
CA GLU A 179 33.11 9.62 17.35
C GLU A 179 32.56 9.05 16.04
N THR A 180 33.17 7.97 15.54
CA THR A 180 32.67 7.26 14.35
C THR A 180 31.27 6.69 14.58
N LEU A 181 31.02 6.07 15.75
CA LEU A 181 29.71 5.53 16.11
C LEU A 181 28.66 6.64 16.25
N LEU A 182 29.01 7.76 16.88
CA LEU A 182 28.12 8.93 16.98
C LEU A 182 27.74 9.47 15.60
N ARG A 183 28.71 9.59 14.70
CA ARG A 183 28.47 10.04 13.32
C ARG A 183 27.61 9.05 12.54
N CYS A 184 27.80 7.74 12.72
CA CYS A 184 26.91 6.72 12.13
C CYS A 184 25.49 6.84 12.68
N ILE A 185 25.32 7.11 13.98
CA ILE A 185 23.98 7.30 14.58
C ILE A 185 23.28 8.51 13.95
N GLU A 186 23.99 9.63 13.77
CA GLU A 186 23.42 10.83 13.15
C GLU A 186 23.08 10.63 11.67
N LEU A 187 24.01 10.11 10.87
CA LEU A 187 23.85 10.01 9.42
C LEU A 187 22.99 8.81 9.01
N ASP A 188 23.38 7.60 9.41
CA ASP A 188 22.69 6.38 8.96
C ASP A 188 21.32 6.27 9.63
N GLY A 189 21.24 6.57 10.93
CA GLY A 189 19.99 6.56 11.68
C GLY A 189 19.00 7.62 11.19
N GLY A 190 19.48 8.84 10.93
CA GLY A 190 18.67 9.91 10.34
C GLY A 190 18.12 9.51 8.97
N ASN A 191 18.93 8.86 8.12
CA ASN A 191 18.51 8.38 6.81
C ASN A 191 17.41 7.30 6.91
N TYR A 192 17.54 6.32 7.80
CA TYR A 192 16.50 5.29 8.00
C TYR A 192 15.19 5.90 8.48
N VAL A 193 15.25 6.77 9.49
CA VAL A 193 14.06 7.44 10.02
C VAL A 193 13.37 8.28 8.95
N GLN A 194 14.12 9.08 8.20
CA GLN A 194 13.59 9.90 7.12
C GLN A 194 12.89 9.05 6.04
N GLN A 195 13.52 7.96 5.60
CA GLN A 195 12.94 7.09 4.57
C GLN A 195 11.66 6.40 5.04
N VAL A 196 11.64 5.88 6.27
CA VAL A 196 10.44 5.25 6.86
C VAL A 196 9.31 6.27 6.99
N HIS A 197 9.63 7.48 7.44
CA HIS A 197 8.67 8.58 7.58
C HIS A 197 8.06 8.96 6.22
N GLU A 198 8.89 9.16 5.20
CA GLU A 198 8.44 9.52 3.85
C GLU A 198 7.51 8.44 3.25
N LEU A 199 7.86 7.17 3.42
CA LEU A 199 7.04 6.04 2.96
C LEU A 199 5.71 5.96 3.71
N ALA A 200 5.71 6.13 5.04
CA ALA A 200 4.48 6.19 5.83
C ALA A 200 3.59 7.34 5.37
N HIS A 201 4.16 8.54 5.20
CA HIS A 201 3.46 9.73 4.71
C HIS A 201 2.82 9.50 3.34
N LEU A 202 3.53 8.89 2.39
CA LEU A 202 2.98 8.53 1.09
C LEU A 202 1.80 7.55 1.21
N LEU A 203 1.91 6.53 2.05
CA LEU A 203 0.85 5.55 2.26
C LEU A 203 -0.40 6.13 2.92
N ILE A 204 -0.25 7.09 3.84
CA ILE A 204 -1.37 7.87 4.38
C ILE A 204 -2.10 8.61 3.26
N HIS A 205 -1.36 9.26 2.36
CA HIS A 205 -1.98 9.95 1.23
C HIS A 205 -2.67 9.00 0.26
N CYS A 206 -2.11 7.82 0.01
CA CYS A 206 -2.78 6.77 -0.77
C CYS A 206 -4.11 6.38 -0.12
N ALA A 207 -4.16 6.26 1.21
CA ALA A 207 -5.37 5.90 1.95
C ALA A 207 -6.43 7.02 1.96
N LEU A 208 -6.01 8.29 2.02
CA LEU A 208 -6.92 9.44 1.98
C LEU A 208 -7.44 9.71 0.56
N ASN A 209 -6.60 9.54 -0.45
CA ASN A 209 -6.90 9.81 -1.85
C ASN A 209 -7.04 8.49 -2.61
N ASP A 210 -8.08 7.71 -2.32
CA ASP A 210 -8.41 6.40 -2.93
C ASP A 210 -8.74 6.45 -4.45
N ARG A 211 -8.15 7.41 -5.16
CA ARG A 211 -8.33 7.67 -6.59
C ARG A 211 -6.99 7.45 -7.31
N PRO A 212 -7.03 6.85 -8.51
CA PRO A 212 -5.85 6.75 -9.37
C PRO A 212 -5.49 8.14 -9.90
N GLN A 213 -4.76 8.92 -9.11
CA GLN A 213 -4.01 10.05 -9.59
C GLN A 213 -2.56 9.62 -9.74
N THR A 214 -2.06 9.75 -10.96
CA THR A 214 -0.66 9.59 -11.31
C THR A 214 0.17 10.50 -10.43
N THR A 215 1.09 9.93 -9.66
CA THR A 215 2.01 10.62 -8.75
C THR A 215 1.33 11.42 -7.63
N ILE A 216 1.11 10.76 -6.49
CA ILE A 216 0.96 11.44 -5.20
C ILE A 216 2.36 11.93 -4.79
N VAL A 217 2.82 13.02 -5.41
CA VAL A 217 3.87 13.84 -4.80
C VAL A 217 3.10 14.81 -3.90
N CYS A 218 3.28 14.68 -2.59
CA CYS A 218 2.69 15.61 -1.64
C CYS A 218 3.37 16.97 -1.82
N ASP A 219 3.00 17.77 -2.81
CA ASP A 219 3.63 19.07 -3.12
C ASP A 219 3.26 20.18 -2.12
N SER A 220 2.40 19.89 -1.13
CA SER A 220 2.02 20.88 -0.15
C SER A 220 3.17 21.09 0.85
N VAL A 221 3.81 22.25 0.73
CA VAL A 221 4.72 22.83 1.74
C VAL A 221 4.05 22.95 3.13
N ARG A 222 2.73 22.70 3.21
CA ARG A 222 1.88 22.75 4.41
C ARG A 222 1.27 21.40 4.80
N CYS A 223 1.85 20.28 4.38
CA CYS A 223 1.39 18.99 4.91
C CYS A 223 1.90 18.82 6.34
N ASP A 224 0.99 18.81 7.31
CA ASP A 224 1.30 18.62 8.73
C ASP A 224 1.96 17.24 9.00
N LEU A 225 1.85 16.30 8.05
CA LEU A 225 2.45 14.97 8.10
C LEU A 225 3.90 14.91 7.57
N ARG A 226 4.53 16.06 7.24
CA ARG A 226 5.95 16.13 6.82
C ARG A 226 6.91 16.29 7.99
N GLN A 227 6.41 16.58 9.19
CA GLN A 227 7.27 16.80 10.36
C GLN A 227 7.85 15.47 10.83
N VAL A 228 9.18 15.40 10.90
CA VAL A 228 9.93 14.25 11.45
C VAL A 228 10.45 14.61 12.84
N PRO A 229 10.17 13.80 13.88
CA PRO A 229 9.29 12.63 13.89
C PRO A 229 7.80 13.03 13.84
N PHE A 230 6.92 12.06 13.57
CA PHE A 230 5.47 12.25 13.76
C PHE A 230 5.18 12.61 15.22
N ASP A 231 4.57 13.76 15.42
CA ASP A 231 4.07 14.13 16.75
C ASP A 231 2.77 13.37 17.08
N GLN A 232 2.42 13.32 18.36
CA GLN A 232 1.21 12.61 18.81
C GLN A 232 -0.06 13.20 18.20
N SER A 233 -0.05 14.50 17.87
CA SER A 233 -1.17 15.20 17.22
C SER A 233 -1.40 14.71 15.79
N ALA A 234 -0.34 14.56 15.00
CA ALA A 234 -0.36 14.02 13.65
C ALA A 234 -0.84 12.58 13.66
N VAL A 235 -0.33 11.73 14.56
CA VAL A 235 -0.80 10.34 14.73
C VAL A 235 -2.30 10.30 15.05
N ASN A 236 -2.78 11.15 15.96
CA ASN A 236 -4.19 11.22 16.33
C ASN A 236 -5.06 11.73 15.17
N THR A 237 -4.56 12.72 14.42
CA THR A 237 -5.24 13.27 13.24
C THR A 237 -5.38 12.21 12.16
N VAL A 238 -4.34 11.43 11.88
CA VAL A 238 -4.42 10.30 10.93
C VAL A 238 -5.42 9.27 11.43
N LYS A 239 -5.37 8.89 12.71
CA LYS A 239 -6.36 7.99 13.33
C LYS A 239 -7.79 8.47 13.10
N GLN A 240 -8.07 9.74 13.39
CA GLN A 240 -9.38 10.32 13.20
C GLN A 240 -9.79 10.37 11.72
N CYS A 241 -8.91 10.80 10.82
CA CYS A 241 -9.17 10.85 9.38
C CYS A 241 -9.48 9.45 8.81
N MET A 242 -8.75 8.42 9.23
CA MET A 242 -9.01 7.04 8.80
C MET A 242 -10.33 6.50 9.35
N LEU A 243 -10.70 6.84 10.58
CA LEU A 243 -12.01 6.49 11.16
C LEU A 243 -13.17 7.22 10.47
N LEU A 244 -12.99 8.50 10.12
CA LEU A 244 -13.97 9.26 9.34
C LEU A 244 -14.10 8.70 7.91
N ALA A 245 -12.99 8.34 7.28
CA ALA A 245 -13.00 7.70 5.96
C ALA A 245 -13.73 6.34 5.96
N GLN A 246 -13.78 5.64 7.09
CA GLN A 246 -14.54 4.40 7.25
C GLN A 246 -16.05 4.62 7.44
N THR A 247 -16.47 5.80 7.92
CA THR A 247 -17.85 6.09 8.37
C THR A 247 -18.63 7.07 7.49
N ASN A 248 -17.95 7.88 6.67
CA ASN A 248 -18.57 8.96 5.88
C ASN A 248 -19.59 8.51 4.81
N ASP A 249 -19.62 7.22 4.42
CA ASP A 249 -20.57 6.71 3.42
C ASP A 249 -21.84 6.08 4.04
N GLY A 250 -22.07 6.22 5.35
CA GLY A 250 -23.25 5.66 6.04
C GLY A 250 -23.29 4.11 6.07
N ARG A 251 -22.20 3.47 5.60
CA ARG A 251 -21.95 2.04 5.62
C ARG A 251 -20.50 1.88 6.10
N ASN A 252 -20.25 0.98 7.05
CA ASN A 252 -18.91 0.67 7.56
C ASN A 252 -18.01 0.15 6.43
N SER A 253 -17.38 1.03 5.63
CA SER A 253 -16.50 0.58 4.56
C SER A 253 -15.19 0.08 5.18
N ASN A 254 -14.94 -1.22 5.08
CA ASN A 254 -13.69 -1.83 5.54
C ASN A 254 -12.59 -1.49 4.53
N ARG A 255 -12.16 -0.22 4.47
CA ARG A 255 -11.11 0.25 3.57
C ARG A 255 -9.77 -0.35 4.02
N PRO A 256 -9.23 -1.38 3.34
CA PRO A 256 -8.07 -2.11 3.86
C PRO A 256 -6.84 -1.19 3.93
N LEU A 257 -6.74 -0.25 3.00
CA LEU A 257 -5.66 0.73 2.94
C LEU A 257 -5.68 1.72 4.13
N ALA A 258 -6.85 2.01 4.70
CA ALA A 258 -6.94 2.86 5.89
C ALA A 258 -6.34 2.16 7.12
N LYS A 259 -6.53 0.84 7.24
CA LYS A 259 -5.92 0.05 8.32
C LYS A 259 -4.41 -0.07 8.16
N ILE A 260 -3.95 -0.31 6.92
CA ILE A 260 -2.52 -0.29 6.59
C ILE A 260 -1.92 1.08 6.92
N ALA A 261 -2.56 2.18 6.53
CA ALA A 261 -2.10 3.54 6.87
C ALA A 261 -1.95 3.77 8.38
N LEU A 262 -2.85 3.22 9.19
CA LEU A 262 -2.75 3.31 10.66
C LEU A 262 -1.56 2.51 11.19
N ASN A 263 -1.35 1.31 10.66
CA ASN A 263 -0.22 0.45 11.04
C ASN A 263 1.11 1.12 10.67
N VAL A 264 1.26 1.60 9.43
CA VAL A 264 2.53 2.21 9.00
C VAL A 264 2.87 3.48 9.78
N VAL A 265 1.88 4.30 10.16
CA VAL A 265 2.12 5.47 11.03
C VAL A 265 2.58 5.03 12.42
N GLN A 266 1.92 4.01 12.98
CA GLN A 266 2.29 3.49 14.30
C GLN A 266 3.72 2.92 14.28
N ARG A 267 4.09 2.15 13.25
CA ARG A 267 5.42 1.57 13.10
C ARG A 267 6.50 2.61 12.82
N ALA A 268 6.20 3.63 12.01
CA ALA A 268 7.11 4.76 11.80
C ALA A 268 7.38 5.50 13.12
N HIS A 269 6.33 5.80 13.89
CA HIS A 269 6.44 6.47 15.18
C HIS A 269 7.25 5.65 16.22
N GLU A 270 7.07 4.32 16.24
CA GLU A 270 7.88 3.43 17.09
C GLU A 270 9.37 3.47 16.72
N LEU A 271 9.69 3.42 15.42
CA LEU A 271 11.07 3.49 14.95
C LEU A 271 11.71 4.85 15.28
N GLU A 272 10.98 5.94 15.03
CA GLU A 272 11.37 7.31 15.39
C GLU A 272 11.67 7.46 16.88
N THR A 273 10.80 6.91 17.74
CA THR A 273 10.96 6.93 19.20
C THR A 273 12.20 6.13 19.63
N ASN A 274 12.38 4.93 19.06
CA ASN A 274 13.55 4.09 19.35
C ASN A 274 14.86 4.77 18.92
N TYR A 275 14.85 5.46 17.78
CA TYR A 275 15.99 6.25 17.32
C TYR A 275 16.28 7.44 18.24
N GLY A 276 15.25 8.17 18.68
CA GLY A 276 15.39 9.25 19.65
C GLY A 276 16.02 8.77 20.96
N ASN A 277 15.61 7.61 21.47
CA ASN A 277 16.21 6.99 22.66
C ASN A 277 17.68 6.60 22.43
N LEU A 278 18.01 6.05 21.25
CA LEU A 278 19.40 5.73 20.90
C LEU A 278 20.27 6.99 20.86
N CYS A 279 19.77 8.09 20.26
CA CYS A 279 20.46 9.37 20.23
C CYS A 279 20.69 9.93 21.65
N ALA A 280 19.69 9.87 22.52
CA ALA A 280 19.81 10.30 23.91
C ALA A 280 20.87 9.48 24.68
N ASN A 281 20.87 8.17 24.50
CA ASN A 281 21.89 7.29 25.10
C ASN A 281 23.30 7.61 24.57
N ALA A 282 23.40 7.85 23.27
CA ALA A 282 24.67 8.20 22.62
C ALA A 282 25.23 9.54 23.12
N GLN A 283 24.36 10.54 23.30
CA GLN A 283 24.74 11.83 23.89
C GLN A 283 25.19 11.68 25.36
N ALA A 284 24.49 10.88 26.17
CA ALA A 284 24.88 10.62 27.55
C ALA A 284 26.28 9.97 27.65
N MET A 285 26.61 9.08 26.71
CA MET A 285 27.95 8.50 26.60
C MET A 285 29.00 9.51 26.18
N LYS A 286 28.70 10.39 25.21
CA LYS A 286 29.61 11.46 24.79
C LYS A 286 30.01 12.34 25.99
N VAL A 287 29.03 12.82 26.76
CA VAL A 287 29.28 13.62 27.97
C VAL A 287 30.14 12.86 28.98
N SER A 288 29.94 11.55 29.11
CA SER A 288 30.74 10.71 30.03
C SER A 288 32.19 10.55 29.55
N CYS A 289 32.42 10.44 28.24
CA CYS A 289 33.77 10.41 27.66
C CYS A 289 34.50 11.76 27.82
N ASP A 290 33.82 12.87 27.51
CA ASP A 290 34.39 14.22 27.62
C ASP A 290 34.77 14.55 29.08
N LEU A 291 33.99 14.08 30.07
CA LEU A 291 34.28 14.27 31.50
C LEU A 291 35.51 13.49 32.00
N VAL A 292 35.87 12.38 31.35
CA VAL A 292 37.10 11.62 31.66
C VAL A 292 38.33 12.37 31.15
N GLU A 293 38.21 13.05 30.01
CA GLU A 293 39.26 13.87 29.39
C GLU A 293 39.70 15.04 30.31
N PHE A 294 38.75 15.64 31.04
CA PHE A 294 39.05 16.71 32.01
C PHE A 294 39.61 16.23 33.35
N ARG A 295 39.49 14.94 33.69
CA ARG A 295 39.98 14.39 34.98
C ARG A 295 41.42 13.89 34.95
N PHE A 296 42.01 13.74 33.76
CA PHE A 296 43.41 13.32 33.61
C PHE A 296 44.11 14.16 32.52
N PRO A 297 44.59 15.37 32.84
CA PRO A 297 45.63 16.05 32.07
C PRO A 297 47.01 15.39 32.25
#